data_AF-A0A402DV10-F1
#
_entry.id   AF-A0A402DV10-F1
#
_cell.length_a   1.000
_cell.length_b   1.000
_cell.length_c   1.000
_cell.angle_alpha   90.00
_cell.angle_beta   90.00
_cell.angle_gamma   90.00
#
_symmetry.space_group_name_H-M   'P 1'
#
loop_
_entity.id
_entity.type
_entity.pdbx_description
1 polymer ?
#
loop_
_entity_poly.entity_id
_entity_poly.type
_entity_poly.pdbx_seq_one_letter_code
_entity_poly.pdbx_strand_id
1 'polypeptide(L)' 'MTSLDPGYGETPLDGDELSELLPEAREALPSEPTKADVYALEQAFESAVTEDVIGAVLDGMLDVDDVATDGYLRSLHARL' A
#
# COMPACT_ATOMS: atom_id res chain seq x y z
N MET A 1 -19.26 -26.41 14.55
CA MET A 1 -19.92 -25.58 13.52
C MET A 1 -18.85 -24.67 12.97
N THR A 2 -18.34 -24.95 11.78
CA THR A 2 -17.43 -24.05 11.07
C THR A 2 -18.22 -22.78 10.76
N SER A 3 -17.71 -21.62 11.16
CA SER A 3 -18.29 -20.33 10.77
C SER A 3 -18.39 -20.32 9.23
N LEU A 4 -19.57 -19.99 8.70
CA LEU A 4 -19.76 -19.84 7.26
C LEU A 4 -19.23 -18.48 6.76
N ASP A 5 -18.83 -17.59 7.67
CA ASP A 5 -18.24 -16.29 7.36
C ASP A 5 -16.71 -16.35 7.48
N PRO A 6 -15.96 -15.75 6.52
CA PRO A 6 -14.52 -15.59 6.63
C PRO A 6 -14.12 -14.84 7.91
N GLY A 7 -12.92 -15.10 8.41
CA GLY A 7 -12.30 -14.25 9.42
C GLY A 7 -12.02 -12.84 8.89
N TYR A 8 -11.72 -11.89 9.77
CA TYR A 8 -11.32 -10.54 9.37
C TYR A 8 -10.10 -10.60 8.44
N GLY A 9 -10.21 -10.06 7.23
CA GLY A 9 -9.15 -10.06 6.22
C GLY A 9 -9.12 -11.31 5.31
N GLU A 10 -9.72 -12.42 5.72
CA GLU A 10 -9.81 -13.68 4.95
C GLU A 10 -10.86 -13.63 3.83
N THR A 11 -11.52 -12.48 3.66
CA THR A 11 -12.44 -12.27 2.55
C THR A 11 -11.66 -12.44 1.24
N PRO A 12 -12.04 -13.40 0.38
CA PRO A 12 -11.43 -13.54 -0.94
C PRO A 12 -11.60 -12.25 -1.72
N LEU A 13 -10.58 -11.86 -2.49
CA LEU A 13 -10.69 -10.76 -3.42
C LEU A 13 -11.47 -11.25 -4.65
N ASP A 14 -12.57 -10.57 -4.99
CA ASP A 14 -13.37 -10.96 -6.14
C ASP A 14 -12.75 -10.53 -7.49
N GLY A 15 -13.30 -11.03 -8.59
CA GLY A 15 -12.74 -10.79 -9.92
C GLY A 15 -12.83 -9.34 -10.39
N ASP A 16 -13.83 -8.59 -9.91
CA ASP A 16 -13.98 -7.17 -10.24
C ASP A 16 -12.95 -6.37 -9.45
N GLU A 17 -12.82 -6.58 -8.13
CA GLU A 17 -11.81 -5.97 -7.27
C GLU A 17 -10.38 -6.29 -7.74
N LEU A 18 -10.09 -7.54 -8.13
CA LEU A 18 -8.79 -7.92 -8.68
C LEU A 18 -8.47 -7.16 -9.97
N SER A 19 -9.47 -6.90 -10.81
CA SER A 19 -9.28 -6.20 -12.09
C SER A 19 -8.97 -4.70 -11.94
N GLU A 20 -9.33 -4.11 -10.79
CA GLU A 20 -9.04 -2.72 -10.45
C GLU A 20 -7.59 -2.51 -10.03
N LEU A 21 -6.90 -3.58 -9.61
CA LEU A 21 -5.49 -3.53 -9.26
C LEU A 21 -4.59 -3.28 -10.47
N LEU A 22 -3.54 -2.50 -10.25
CA LEU A 22 -2.45 -2.35 -11.19
C LEU A 22 -1.90 -3.74 -11.58
N PRO A 23 -1.52 -3.96 -12.85
CA PRO A 23 -0.97 -5.24 -13.31
C PRO A 23 0.17 -5.76 -12.42
N GLU A 24 1.07 -4.87 -12.02
CA GLU A 24 2.24 -5.19 -11.20
C GLU A 24 1.85 -5.62 -9.79
N ALA A 25 0.80 -5.01 -9.22
CA ALA A 25 0.27 -5.41 -7.92
C ALA A 25 -0.36 -6.81 -7.97
N ARG A 26 -1.07 -7.14 -9.06
CA ARG A 26 -1.62 -8.49 -9.27
C ARG A 26 -0.55 -9.57 -9.38
N GLU A 27 0.57 -9.26 -10.02
CA GLU A 27 1.70 -10.20 -10.15
C GLU A 27 2.39 -10.49 -8.81
N ALA A 28 2.32 -9.55 -7.86
CA ALA A 28 2.88 -9.71 -6.52
C ALA A 28 1.99 -10.51 -5.56
N LEU A 29 0.70 -10.66 -5.89
CA LEU A 29 -0.28 -11.35 -5.07
C LEU A 29 -0.30 -12.87 -5.33
N PRO A 30 -0.72 -13.69 -4.35
CA PRO A 30 -0.91 -15.12 -4.55
C PRO A 30 -2.06 -15.40 -5.55
N SER A 31 -2.16 -16.65 -6.03
CA SER A 31 -3.15 -17.04 -7.05
C SER A 31 -4.61 -16.89 -6.61
N GLU A 32 -4.87 -17.01 -5.30
CA GLU A 32 -6.18 -16.80 -4.67
C GLU A 32 -6.01 -15.76 -3.56
N PRO A 33 -5.93 -14.46 -3.91
CA PRO A 33 -5.64 -13.42 -2.93
C PRO A 33 -6.85 -13.14 -2.05
N THR A 34 -6.55 -12.80 -0.81
CA THR A 34 -7.49 -12.28 0.17
C THR A 34 -7.33 -10.77 0.32
N LYS A 35 -8.30 -10.11 0.96
CA LYS A 35 -8.17 -8.69 1.34
C LYS A 35 -6.99 -8.45 2.29
N ALA A 36 -6.61 -9.44 3.09
CA ALA A 36 -5.41 -9.38 3.92
C ALA A 36 -4.12 -9.37 3.09
N ASP A 37 -4.07 -10.11 1.98
CA ASP A 37 -2.90 -10.10 1.08
C ASP A 37 -2.73 -8.74 0.41
N VAL A 38 -3.84 -8.13 -0.05
CA VAL A 38 -3.82 -6.76 -0.60
C VAL A 38 -3.34 -5.76 0.45
N TYR A 39 -3.91 -5.80 1.65
CA TYR A 39 -3.48 -4.95 2.75
C TYR A 39 -1.99 -5.13 3.08
N ALA A 40 -1.50 -6.37 3.13
CA ALA A 40 -0.10 -6.63 3.40
C ALA A 40 0.82 -6.06 2.31
N LEU A 41 0.40 -6.12 1.04
CA LEU A 41 1.10 -5.51 -0.07
C LEU A 41 1.13 -3.98 0.06
N GLU A 42 -0.01 -3.35 0.35
CA GLU A 42 -0.13 -1.91 0.58
C GLU A 42 0.80 -1.45 1.73
N GLN A 43 0.79 -2.18 2.85
CA GLN A 43 1.67 -1.88 3.98
C GLN A 43 3.16 -2.01 3.62
N ALA A 44 3.53 -2.96 2.75
CA ALA A 44 4.91 -3.11 2.31
C ALA A 44 5.37 -1.91 1.45
N PHE A 45 4.51 -1.43 0.54
CA PHE A 45 4.77 -0.23 -0.24
C PHE A 45 4.87 1.03 0.65
N GLU A 46 3.91 1.22 1.56
CA GLU A 46 3.92 2.34 2.50
C GLU A 46 5.19 2.33 3.37
N SER A 47 5.61 1.16 3.86
CA SER A 47 6.82 1.02 4.67
C SER A 47 8.07 1.46 3.89
N ALA A 48 8.20 1.02 2.63
CA ALA A 48 9.33 1.39 1.80
C ALA A 48 9.39 2.91 1.55
N VAL A 49 8.26 3.53 1.18
CA VAL A 49 8.17 4.98 0.98
C VAL A 49 8.45 5.74 2.28
N THR A 50 7.98 5.22 3.42
CA THR A 50 8.22 5.81 4.74
C THR A 50 9.70 5.79 5.09
N GLU A 51 10.39 4.67 4.86
CA GLU A 51 11.82 4.54 5.10
C GLU A 51 12.62 5.55 4.28
N ASP A 52 12.30 5.73 2.99
CA ASP A 52 12.93 6.73 2.13
C ASP A 52 12.72 8.16 2.65
N VAL A 53 11.49 8.49 3.04
CA VAL A 53 11.13 9.82 3.53
C VAL A 53 11.83 10.12 4.85
N ILE A 54 11.81 9.17 5.80
CA ILE A 54 12.52 9.31 7.08
C ILE A 54 14.03 9.45 6.85
N GLY A 55 14.60 8.66 5.93
CA GLY A 55 16.01 8.80 5.54
C GLY A 55 16.34 10.21 5.04
N ALA A 56 15.51 10.76 4.15
CA ALA A 56 15.69 12.12 3.64
C ALA A 56 15.62 13.20 4.75
N VAL A 57 14.75 13.03 5.75
CA VAL A 57 14.68 13.92 6.92
C VAL A 57 15.95 13.82 7.75
N LEU A 58 16.41 12.60 8.04
CA LEU A 58 17.62 12.36 8.86
C LEU A 58 18.89 12.89 8.18
N ASP A 59 18.95 12.81 6.86
CA ASP A 59 20.06 13.34 6.05
C ASP A 59 19.96 14.86 5.83
N GLY A 60 18.88 15.51 6.29
CA GLY A 60 18.65 16.95 6.14
C GLY A 60 18.29 17.37 4.71
N MET A 61 17.86 16.42 3.87
CA MET A 61 17.45 16.63 2.48
C MET A 61 15.97 16.97 2.34
N LEU A 62 15.19 16.81 3.42
CA LEU A 62 13.77 17.12 3.49
C LEU A 62 13.46 17.79 4.83
N ASP A 63 12.89 18.99 4.80
CA ASP A 63 12.49 19.72 6.01
C ASP A 63 10.96 19.91 6.12
N VAL A 64 10.53 20.57 7.21
CA VAL A 64 9.12 20.81 7.51
C VAL A 64 8.45 21.72 6.47
N ASP A 65 9.19 22.70 5.94
CA ASP A 65 8.66 23.64 4.97
C ASP A 65 8.47 22.95 3.62
N ASP A 66 9.35 22.01 3.26
CA ASP A 66 9.23 21.18 2.06
C ASP A 66 7.95 20.30 2.09
N VAL A 67 7.72 19.60 3.20
CA VAL A 67 6.58 18.66 3.32
C VAL A 67 5.23 19.35 3.37
N ALA A 68 5.18 20.62 3.75
CA ALA A 68 3.96 21.42 3.82
C ALA A 68 3.54 21.99 2.45
N THR A 69 4.27 21.69 1.37
CA THR A 69 3.92 22.16 0.02
C THR A 69 2.91 21.25 -0.67
N ASP A 70 1.97 21.84 -1.42
CA ASP A 70 1.03 21.06 -2.26
C ASP A 70 1.77 20.16 -3.28
N GLY A 71 2.88 20.66 -3.84
CA GLY A 71 3.70 19.90 -4.77
C GLY A 71 4.32 18.65 -4.14
N TYR A 72 4.86 18.77 -2.93
CA TYR A 72 5.38 17.61 -2.20
C TYR A 72 4.28 16.63 -1.86
N LEU A 73 3.15 17.09 -1.32
CA LEU A 73 2.02 16.22 -0.95
C LEU A 73 1.47 15.44 -2.14
N ARG A 74 1.34 16.07 -3.32
CA ARG A 74 0.94 15.37 -4.55
C ARG A 74 1.98 14.36 -5.01
N SER A 75 3.26 14.71 -4.91
CA SER A 75 4.35 13.82 -5.30
C SER A 75 4.47 12.63 -4.36
N LEU A 76 4.26 12.83 -3.06
CA LEU A 76 4.18 11.76 -2.07
C LEU A 76 2.96 10.87 -2.32
N HIS A 77 1.80 11.46 -2.57
CA HIS A 77 0.59 10.70 -2.89
C HIS A 77 0.74 9.87 -4.17
N ALA A 78 1.47 10.35 -5.18
CA ALA A 78 1.72 9.60 -6.41
C ALA A 78 2.76 8.46 -6.24
N ARG A 79 3.51 8.46 -5.13
CA ARG A 79 4.47 7.39 -4.78
C ARG A 79 3.82 6.27 -3.95
N LEU A 80 2.64 6.53 -3.38
CA LEU A 80 1.82 5.58 -2.63
C LEU A 80 0.75 5.01 -3.57
#